data_AF-A0A667GQM5-F1
#
_entry.id   AF-A0A667GQM5-F1
#
_cell.length_a   1.000
_cell.length_b   1.000
_cell.length_c   1.000
_cell.angle_alpha   90.00
_cell.angle_beta   90.00
_cell.angle_gamma   90.00
#
_symmetry.space_group_name_H-M   'P 1'
#
loop_
_entity.id
_entity.type
_entity.pdbx_description
1 polymer ?
#
loop_
_entity_poly.entity_id
_entity_poly.type
_entity_poly.pdbx_seq_one_letter_code
_entity_poly.pdbx_strand_id
1 'polypeptide(L)'
;MPRYCLFGDTVNTASRMESTGLPYRIHVNRSTVQTLLSLDEGYTVDIRGQTELKGKGKEETYWLVGKAGFPRPLPTPLNIKPGDPWQDLINQEIKVAFAKARQGMARPRSSGQAFAGP
;
A
#
# COMPACT_ATOMS: atom_id res chain seq x y z
N MET A 1 -13.60 27.52 -2.98
CA MET A 1 -13.25 27.01 -1.64
C MET A 1 -11.75 26.73 -1.60
N PRO A 2 -10.99 27.31 -0.66
CA PRO A 2 -9.52 27.15 -0.63
C PRO A 2 -9.15 25.70 -0.29
N ARG A 3 -8.14 25.15 -1.00
CA ARG A 3 -7.53 23.84 -0.73
C ARG A 3 -6.09 24.05 -0.27
N TYR A 4 -5.74 23.51 0.88
CA TYR A 4 -4.35 23.51 1.36
C TYR A 4 -3.55 22.46 0.59
N CYS A 5 -2.39 22.86 0.08
CA CYS A 5 -1.48 22.00 -0.66
C CYS A 5 -0.08 22.11 -0.05
N LEU A 6 0.61 20.96 0.11
CA LEU A 6 2.01 20.91 0.49
C LEU A 6 2.87 20.86 -0.78
N PHE A 7 4.02 21.53 -0.75
CA PHE A 7 4.95 21.61 -1.88
C PHE A 7 6.38 21.36 -1.42
N GLY A 8 7.24 20.94 -2.34
CA GLY A 8 8.67 20.76 -2.11
C GLY A 8 9.22 19.39 -2.53
N ASP A 9 10.52 19.22 -2.39
CA ASP A 9 11.22 18.03 -2.88
C ASP A 9 10.85 16.75 -2.13
N THR A 10 10.47 16.87 -0.86
CA THR A 10 10.01 15.73 -0.06
C THR A 10 8.72 15.13 -0.62
N VAL A 11 7.71 15.97 -0.91
CA VAL A 11 6.44 15.49 -1.49
C VAL A 11 6.64 15.00 -2.92
N ASN A 12 7.53 15.63 -3.69
CA ASN A 12 7.91 15.15 -5.03
C ASN A 12 8.57 13.77 -4.96
N THR A 13 9.54 13.58 -4.05
CA THR A 13 10.24 12.30 -3.86
C THR A 13 9.27 11.21 -3.40
N ALA A 14 8.40 11.52 -2.43
CA ALA A 14 7.38 10.59 -1.97
C ALA A 14 6.43 10.16 -3.10
N SER A 15 5.97 11.12 -3.93
CA SER A 15 5.17 10.81 -5.11
C SER A 15 5.91 9.91 -6.11
N ARG A 16 7.23 10.08 -6.27
CA ARG A 16 8.02 9.16 -7.10
C ARG A 16 8.15 7.77 -6.50
N MET A 17 8.36 7.66 -5.18
CA MET A 17 8.40 6.37 -4.48
C MET A 17 7.09 5.60 -4.66
N GLU A 18 5.96 6.30 -4.54
CA GLU A 18 4.62 5.74 -4.77
C GLU A 18 4.46 5.29 -6.23
N SER A 19 4.70 6.17 -7.21
CA SER A 19 4.48 5.87 -8.63
C SER A 19 5.36 4.75 -9.18
N THR A 20 6.52 4.50 -8.57
CA THR A 20 7.45 3.43 -8.93
C THR A 20 7.36 2.23 -7.99
N GLY A 21 6.44 2.27 -7.02
CA GLY A 21 6.21 1.20 -6.06
C GLY A 21 5.65 -0.08 -6.69
N LEU A 22 5.64 -1.14 -5.88
CA LEU A 22 5.00 -2.41 -6.20
C LEU A 22 3.88 -2.66 -5.19
N PRO A 23 2.80 -3.35 -5.57
CA PRO A 23 1.67 -3.60 -4.70
C PRO A 23 2.09 -4.45 -3.50
N TYR A 24 1.42 -4.22 -2.37
CA TYR A 24 1.70 -4.89 -1.08
C TYR A 24 3.14 -4.70 -0.57
N ARG A 25 3.82 -3.64 -0.98
CA ARG A 25 5.14 -3.25 -0.47
C ARG A 25 5.19 -1.77 -0.12
N ILE A 26 6.04 -1.42 0.84
CA ILE A 26 6.27 -0.03 1.24
C ILE A 26 7.62 0.40 0.69
N HIS A 27 7.62 1.28 -0.31
CA HIS A 27 8.82 1.79 -0.97
C HIS A 27 9.38 2.99 -0.21
N VAL A 28 10.65 2.92 0.19
CA VAL A 28 11.32 3.98 0.95
C VAL A 28 12.66 4.35 0.32
N ASN A 29 13.04 5.62 0.46
CA ASN A 29 14.34 6.11 -0.01
C ASN A 29 15.42 5.92 1.06
N ARG A 30 16.67 6.17 0.68
CA ARG A 30 17.83 5.98 1.54
C ARG A 30 17.79 6.80 2.83
N SER A 31 17.39 8.07 2.77
CA SER A 31 17.33 8.92 3.96
C SER A 31 16.34 8.38 4.99
N THR A 32 15.17 7.90 4.55
CA THR A 32 14.19 7.29 5.44
C THR A 32 14.72 6.02 6.08
N VAL A 33 15.40 5.16 5.32
CA VAL A 33 16.02 3.94 5.86
C VAL A 33 17.05 4.27 6.93
N GLN A 34 17.92 5.25 6.69
CA GLN A 34 18.92 5.66 7.67
C GLN A 34 18.26 6.13 8.97
N THR A 35 17.18 6.91 8.88
CA THR A 35 16.40 7.30 10.06
C THR A 35 15.79 6.09 10.76
N LEU A 36 15.13 5.18 10.04
CA LEU A 36 14.49 3.99 10.63
C LEU A 36 15.48 3.09 11.35
N LEU A 37 16.67 2.88 10.78
CA LEU A 37 17.73 2.08 11.40
C LEU A 37 18.34 2.78 12.61
N SER A 38 18.44 4.12 12.58
CA SER A 38 18.97 4.89 13.71
C SER A 38 18.05 4.92 14.94
N LEU A 39 16.75 4.64 14.76
CA LEU A 39 15.78 4.60 15.85
C LEU A 39 15.86 3.31 16.69
N ASP A 40 16.50 2.26 16.16
CA ASP A 40 16.66 0.95 16.83
C ASP A 40 15.34 0.30 17.33
N GLU A 41 14.21 0.62 16.68
CA GLU A 41 12.90 0.03 17.03
C GLU A 41 12.63 -1.32 16.33
N GLY A 42 13.67 -1.97 15.81
CA GLY A 42 13.55 -3.26 15.14
C GLY A 42 12.88 -3.21 13.76
N TYR A 43 13.03 -2.12 13.00
CA TYR A 43 12.59 -2.07 11.60
C TYR A 43 13.47 -2.95 10.72
N THR A 44 12.86 -3.71 9.81
CA THR A 44 13.57 -4.55 8.84
C THR A 44 13.35 -4.01 7.44
N VAL A 45 14.44 -3.86 6.68
CA VAL A 45 14.43 -3.32 5.32
C VAL A 45 15.18 -4.25 4.38
N ASP A 46 14.70 -4.35 3.14
CA ASP A 46 15.35 -5.08 2.05
C ASP A 46 15.77 -4.14 0.93
N ILE A 47 16.92 -4.39 0.33
CA ILE A 47 17.40 -3.62 -0.82
C ILE A 47 16.52 -3.93 -2.03
N ARG A 48 15.95 -2.89 -2.65
CA ARG A 48 15.27 -3.01 -3.95
C ARG A 48 16.28 -2.97 -5.10
N GLY A 49 17.30 -2.13 -4.97
CA GLY A 49 18.27 -1.82 -6.02
C GLY A 49 18.15 -0.37 -6.49
N GLN A 50 18.69 -0.08 -7.68
CA GLN A 50 18.66 1.27 -8.23
C GLN A 50 17.33 1.58 -8.92
N THR A 51 16.71 2.69 -8.51
CA THR A 51 15.49 3.23 -9.11
C THR A 51 15.80 4.58 -9.74
N GLU A 52 15.33 4.80 -10.96
CA GLU A 52 15.47 6.08 -11.65
C GLU A 52 14.38 7.06 -11.21
N LEU A 53 14.81 8.18 -10.63
CA LEU A 53 13.94 9.24 -10.13
C LEU A 53 14.18 10.50 -10.94
N LYS A 54 13.12 10.97 -11.61
CA LYS A 54 13.15 12.20 -12.40
C LYS A 54 13.64 13.37 -11.55
N GLY A 55 14.73 14.01 -11.98
CA GLY A 55 15.34 15.16 -11.30
C GLY A 55 16.38 14.81 -10.23
N LYS A 56 16.49 13.54 -9.83
CA LYS A 56 17.52 13.06 -8.87
C LYS A 56 18.49 12.03 -9.48
N GLY A 57 18.15 11.45 -10.63
CA GLY A 57 18.95 10.41 -11.27
C GLY A 57 18.64 9.04 -10.69
N LYS A 58 19.62 8.13 -10.70
CA LYS A 58 19.47 6.79 -10.12
C LYS A 58 19.84 6.82 -8.65
N GLU A 59 18.92 6.39 -7.81
CA GLU A 59 19.11 6.31 -6.36
C GLU A 59 18.85 4.87 -5.90
N GLU A 60 19.62 4.41 -4.91
CA GLU A 60 19.34 3.14 -4.25
C GLU A 60 18.11 3.29 -3.35
N THR A 61 17.15 2.39 -3.52
CA THR A 61 15.90 2.39 -2.74
C THR A 61 15.65 1.04 -2.09
N TYR A 62 14.71 1.01 -1.15
CA TYR A 62 14.52 -0.12 -0.25
C TYR A 62 13.03 -0.42 -0.05
N TRP A 63 12.75 -1.64 0.36
CA TRP A 63 11.46 -2.09 0.84
C TRP A 63 11.47 -2.12 2.36
N LEU A 64 10.50 -1.48 3.00
CA LEU A 64 10.23 -1.73 4.41
C LEU A 64 9.43 -3.03 4.54
N VAL A 65 10.04 -4.05 5.13
CA VAL A 65 9.50 -5.43 5.15
C VAL A 65 9.00 -5.86 6.52
N GLY A 66 9.27 -5.10 7.58
CA GLY A 66 8.78 -5.46 8.89
C GLY A 66 9.18 -4.51 10.01
N LYS A 67 8.58 -4.76 11.17
CA LYS A 67 8.97 -4.19 12.45
C LYS A 67 8.85 -5.28 13.51
N ALA A 68 9.87 -5.43 14.36
CA ALA A 68 9.81 -6.30 15.52
C ALA A 68 8.61 -5.92 16.41
N GLY A 69 7.87 -6.93 16.89
CA GLY A 69 6.68 -6.71 17.70
C GLY A 69 5.44 -6.20 16.96
N PHE A 70 5.45 -6.17 15.62
CA PHE A 70 4.24 -5.84 14.86
C PHE A 70 3.23 -7.00 14.94
N PRO A 71 2.03 -6.79 15.51
CA PRO A 71 1.13 -7.88 15.89
C PRO A 71 0.33 -8.48 14.71
N ARG A 72 0.42 -7.87 13.52
CA ARG A 72 -0.38 -8.28 12.35
C ARG A 72 0.51 -8.87 11.27
N PRO A 73 0.11 -9.96 10.61
CA PRO A 73 0.84 -10.47 9.48
C PRO A 73 0.79 -9.44 8.35
N LEU A 74 1.92 -9.22 7.69
CA LEU A 74 2.00 -8.39 6.50
C LEU A 74 1.44 -9.17 5.30
N PRO A 75 0.79 -8.49 4.34
CA PRO A 75 0.35 -9.13 3.11
C PRO A 75 1.55 -9.70 2.36
N THR A 76 1.39 -10.89 1.80
CA THR A 76 2.44 -11.51 0.99
C THR A 76 2.67 -10.68 -0.27
N PRO A 77 3.90 -10.21 -0.53
CA PRO A 77 4.19 -9.48 -1.75
C PRO A 77 3.94 -10.33 -2.99
N LEU A 78 3.36 -9.73 -4.03
CA LEU A 78 3.24 -10.40 -5.32
C LEU A 78 4.62 -10.60 -5.95
N ASN A 79 4.83 -11.76 -6.57
CA ASN A 79 6.02 -12.04 -7.37
C ASN A 79 5.83 -11.48 -8.78
N ILE A 80 6.17 -10.20 -8.95
CA ILE A 80 6.01 -9.46 -10.21
C ILE A 80 7.33 -9.46 -10.96
N LYS A 81 7.33 -9.97 -12.18
CA LYS A 81 8.48 -9.91 -13.09
C LYS A 81 8.42 -8.65 -13.96
N PRO A 82 9.56 -8.14 -14.45
CA PRO A 82 9.56 -7.08 -15.45
C PRO A 82 8.69 -7.48 -16.66
N GLY A 83 7.70 -6.66 -17.00
CA GLY A 83 6.77 -6.91 -18.10
C GLY A 83 5.41 -7.48 -17.68
N ASP A 84 5.24 -7.91 -16.43
CA ASP A 84 3.94 -8.40 -15.96
C ASP A 84 2.93 -7.22 -15.84
N PRO A 85 1.68 -7.37 -16.31
CA PRO A 85 0.63 -6.35 -16.23
C PRO A 85 -0.03 -6.36 -14.84
N TRP A 86 0.79 -6.27 -13.79
CA TRP A 86 0.33 -6.40 -12.40
C TRP A 86 -0.72 -5.35 -12.01
N GLN A 87 -0.66 -4.17 -12.63
CA GLN A 87 -1.62 -3.08 -12.40
C GLN A 87 -3.04 -3.49 -12.79
N ASP A 88 -3.19 -4.19 -13.92
CA ASP A 88 -4.49 -4.67 -14.39
C ASP A 88 -5.04 -5.77 -13.49
N LEU A 89 -4.18 -6.67 -13.02
CA LEU A 89 -4.54 -7.74 -12.09
C LEU A 89 -5.09 -7.17 -10.78
N ILE A 90 -4.39 -6.20 -10.19
CA ILE A 90 -4.83 -5.51 -8.97
C ILE A 90 -6.14 -4.76 -9.21
N ASN A 91 -6.27 -4.06 -10.34
CA ASN A 91 -7.50 -3.34 -10.68
C ASN A 91 -8.70 -4.29 -10.83
N GLN A 92 -8.50 -5.48 -11.39
CA GLN A 92 -9.53 -6.52 -11.48
C GLN A 92 -9.89 -7.07 -10.10
N GLU A 93 -8.89 -7.37 -9.26
CA GLU A 93 -9.10 -7.86 -7.90
C GLU A 93 -9.92 -6.85 -7.07
N ILE A 94 -9.57 -5.56 -7.16
CA ILE A 94 -10.30 -4.47 -6.50
C ILE A 94 -11.75 -4.42 -6.99
N LYS A 95 -11.99 -4.50 -8.32
CA LYS A 95 -13.35 -4.50 -8.89
C LYS A 95 -14.18 -5.68 -8.39
N VAL A 96 -13.59 -6.88 -8.33
CA VAL A 96 -14.26 -8.09 -7.84
C VAL A 96 -14.57 -7.97 -6.35
N ALA A 97 -13.63 -7.47 -5.54
CA ALA A 97 -13.83 -7.26 -4.12
C ALA A 97 -14.99 -6.30 -3.83
N PHE A 98 -15.05 -5.17 -4.55
CA PHE A 98 -16.16 -4.22 -4.44
C PHE A 98 -17.49 -4.82 -4.92
N ALA A 99 -17.50 -5.60 -6.00
CA ALA A 99 -18.71 -6.28 -6.48
C ALA A 99 -19.25 -7.28 -5.45
N LYS A 100 -18.37 -8.10 -4.85
CA LYS A 100 -18.73 -9.06 -3.80
C LYS A 100 -19.28 -8.39 -2.54
N ALA A 101 -18.67 -7.27 -2.13
CA ALA A 101 -19.16 -6.49 -0.99
C ALA A 101 -20.58 -5.93 -1.22
N ARG A 102 -20.87 -5.45 -2.45
CA ARG A 102 -22.22 -4.97 -2.83
C ARG A 102 -23.26 -6.10 -2.82
N GLN A 103 -22.88 -7.30 -3.27
CA GLN A 103 -23.77 -8.47 -3.23
C GLN A 103 -24.05 -8.96 -1.80
N GLY A 104 -23.07 -8.86 -0.89
CA GLY A 104 -23.24 -9.23 0.52
C GLY A 104 -24.17 -8.28 1.30
N MET A 105 -24.28 -7.02 0.89
CA MET A 105 -25.17 -6.02 1.51
C MET A 105 -26.64 -6.16 1.06
N ALA A 106 -26.90 -6.93 0.00
CA ALA A 106 -28.24 -7.21 -0.52
C ALA A 106 -28.93 -8.41 0.16
N ARG A 107 -28.63 -8.70 1.43
CA ARG A 107 -29.46 -9.65 2.21
C ARG A 107 -30.80 -8.99 2.55
N PRO A 108 -31.95 -9.60 2.23
CA PRO A 108 -33.24 -9.04 2.57
C PRO A 108 -33.38 -8.95 4.09
N ARG A 109 -33.85 -7.80 4.60
CA ARG A 109 -34.34 -7.72 5.99
C ARG A 109 -35.41 -8.78 6.14
N SER A 110 -35.13 -9.82 6.93
CA SER A 110 -36.13 -10.82 7.29
C SER A 110 -37.35 -10.10 7.85
N SER A 111 -38.49 -10.29 7.20
CA SER A 111 -39.79 -9.79 7.62
C SER A 111 -40.03 -10.12 9.09
N GLY A 112 -40.30 -9.09 9.89
CA GLY A 112 -40.66 -9.25 11.29
C GLY A 112 -41.87 -10.18 11.42
N GLN A 113 -41.66 -11.31 12.09
CA GLN A 113 -42.73 -12.18 12.53
C GLN A 113 -43.62 -11.39 13.50
N ALA A 114 -44.89 -11.23 13.13
CA ALA A 114 -45.92 -10.70 13.99
C ALA A 114 -46.08 -11.62 15.21
N PHE A 115 -45.81 -11.11 16.40
CA PHE A 115 -46.29 -11.70 17.64
C PHE A 115 -47.65 -11.10 17.96
N ALA A 116 -48.71 -11.85 17.63
CA ALA A 116 -50.01 -11.69 18.26
C ALA A 116 -49.93 -12.33 19.65
N GLY A 117 -50.03 -11.52 20.69
CA GLY A 117 -50.23 -11.96 22.08
C GLY A 117 -51.72 -11.94 22.44
N PRO A 118 -52.11 -12.72 23.47
CA PRO A 118 -53.49 -13.13 23.75
C PRO A 118 -54.45 -12.00 24.13
#